data_AF-A0A9D8PK38-F1
#
_entry.id   AF-A0A9D8PK38-F1
#
_cell.length_a   1.000
_cell.length_b   1.000
_cell.length_c   1.000
_cell.angle_alpha   90.00
_cell.angle_beta   90.00
_cell.angle_gamma   90.00
#
_symmetry.space_group_name_H-M   'P 1'
#
loop_
_entity.id
_entity.type
_entity.pdbx_description
1 polymer ?
#
loop_
_entity_poly.entity_id
_entity_poly.type
_entity_poly.pdbx_seq_one_letter_code
_entity_poly.pdbx_strand_id
1 'polypeptide(L)' 'MAAASRHGRSLEDEAIVCLEAGLDADVSSVEEELAGIRALRESIGPHIFDPDEIDAFKREGRP' A
#
# COMPACT_ATOMS: atom_id res chain seq x y z
N MET A 1 19.79 -2.54 5.91
CA MET A 1 20.95 -2.38 4.99
C MET A 1 20.56 -2.33 3.52
N ALA A 2 19.59 -3.12 3.02
CA ALA A 2 19.24 -3.12 1.60
C ALA A 2 18.56 -1.82 1.09
N ALA A 3 17.82 -1.11 1.95
CA ALA A 3 17.08 0.10 1.56
C ALA A 3 17.99 1.32 1.31
N ALA A 4 19.00 1.55 2.17
CA ALA A 4 19.95 2.66 2.04
C ALA A 4 20.71 2.66 0.71
N SER A 5 21.29 1.52 0.31
CA SER A 5 21.96 1.37 -1.00
C SER A 5 21.00 1.52 -2.18
N ARG A 6 19.71 1.15 -2.02
CA ARG A 6 18.68 1.27 -3.05
C ARG A 6 18.23 2.71 -3.26
N HIS A 7 18.25 3.54 -2.22
CA HIS A 7 17.86 4.95 -2.28
C HIS A 7 19.04 5.91 -2.48
N GLY A 8 20.28 5.40 -2.49
CA GLY A 8 21.50 6.21 -2.68
C GLY A 8 21.79 7.14 -1.49
N ARG A 9 21.28 6.81 -0.30
CA ARG A 9 21.42 7.61 0.92
C ARG A 9 22.49 7.01 1.83
N SER A 10 23.11 7.85 2.68
CA SER A 10 23.97 7.33 3.75
C SER A 10 23.12 6.50 4.73
N LEU A 11 23.79 5.68 5.54
CA LEU A 11 23.09 4.85 6.52
C LEU A 11 22.39 5.69 7.59
N GLU A 12 22.96 6.86 7.94
CA GLU A 12 22.34 7.78 8.90
C GLU A 12 21.08 8.42 8.32
N ASP A 13 21.15 8.88 7.08
CA ASP A 13 20.01 9.51 6.40
C ASP A 13 18.85 8.52 6.20
N GLU A 14 19.14 7.26 5.86
CA GLU A 14 18.11 6.24 5.75
C GLU A 14 17.48 5.90 7.12
N ALA A 15 18.27 5.92 8.20
CA ALA A 15 17.75 5.70 9.55
C ALA A 15 16.80 6.84 9.98
N ILE A 16 17.16 8.09 9.69
CA ILE A 16 16.30 9.26 9.97
C ILE A 16 14.97 9.12 9.22
N VAL A 17 15.01 8.81 7.92
CA VAL A 17 13.80 8.67 7.09
C VAL A 17 12.91 7.52 7.58
N CYS A 18 13.50 6.38 7.98
CA CYS A 18 12.73 5.28 8.56
C CYS A 18 12.10 5.64 9.91
N LEU A 19 12.79 6.43 10.74
CA LEU A 19 12.23 6.94 11.97
C LEU A 19 11.11 7.95 11.69
N GLU A 20 11.32 8.90 10.79
CA GLU A 20 10.30 9.89 10.38
C GLU A 20 9.06 9.18 9.82
N ALA A 21 9.22 8.21 8.92
CA ALA A 21 8.09 7.43 8.39
C ALA A 21 7.30 6.66 9.47
N GLY A 22 7.96 6.27 10.57
CA GLY A 22 7.31 5.62 11.71
C GLY A 22 6.74 6.58 12.76
N LEU A 23 7.29 7.80 12.87
CA LEU A 23 6.93 8.81 13.86
C LEU A 23 5.89 9.82 13.33
N ASP A 24 5.95 10.17 12.05
CA ASP A 24 4.95 10.97 11.31
C ASP A 24 3.81 10.10 10.76
N ALA A 25 3.76 8.82 11.13
CA ALA A 25 2.56 8.02 10.93
C ALA A 25 1.46 8.58 11.83
N ASP A 26 0.79 9.63 11.36
CA ASP A 26 -0.40 10.18 11.97
C ASP A 26 -1.39 9.03 12.13
N VAL A 27 -1.57 8.59 13.37
CA VAL A 27 -2.44 7.47 13.69
C VAL A 27 -3.85 8.01 13.55
N SER A 28 -4.36 7.96 12.32
CA SER A 28 -5.73 8.31 11.99
C SER A 28 -6.66 7.58 12.95
N SER A 29 -7.70 8.26 13.43
CA SER A 29 -8.72 7.55 14.21
C SER A 29 -9.30 6.42 13.38
N VAL A 30 -9.82 5.38 14.05
CA VAL A 30 -10.46 4.25 13.38
C VAL A 30 -11.56 4.73 12.45
N GLU A 31 -12.30 5.77 12.85
CA GLU A 31 -13.36 6.40 12.07
C GLU A 31 -12.83 7.07 10.79
N GLU A 32 -11.72 7.80 10.87
CA GLU A 32 -11.08 8.44 9.71
C GLU A 32 -10.50 7.42 8.74
N GLU A 33 -9.86 6.36 9.26
CA GLU A 33 -9.35 5.28 8.43
C GLU A 33 -10.50 4.55 7.73
N LEU A 34 -11.59 4.28 8.44
CA LEU A 34 -12.78 3.65 7.84
C LEU A 34 -13.41 4.53 6.76
N ALA A 35 -13.45 5.85 6.97
CA ALA A 35 -13.96 6.80 5.99
C ALA A 35 -13.07 6.81 4.73
N GLY A 36 -11.74 6.82 4.90
CA GLY A 36 -10.77 6.73 3.81
C GLY A 36 -10.90 5.44 2.99
N ILE A 37 -11.04 4.29 3.65
CA ILE A 37 -11.24 2.99 3.00
C ILE A 37 -12.53 2.98 2.16
N ARG A 38 -13.62 3.55 2.70
CA ARG A 38 -14.90 3.63 1.97
C ARG A 38 -14.80 4.55 0.76
N ALA A 39 -14.20 5.73 0.92
CA ALA A 39 -13.98 6.67 -0.18
C ALA A 39 -13.09 6.05 -1.28
N LEU A 40 -12.03 5.34 -0.90
CA LEU A 40 -11.20 4.60 -1.84
C LEU A 40 -12.01 3.54 -2.59
N ARG A 41 -12.82 2.74 -1.89
CA ARG A 41 -13.69 1.74 -2.51
C ARG A 41 -14.66 2.35 -3.51
N GLU A 42 -15.24 3.51 -3.20
CA GLU A 42 -16.12 4.24 -4.13
C GLU A 42 -15.35 4.75 -5.36
N SER A 43 -14.14 5.27 -5.16
CA SER A 43 -13.31 5.80 -6.25
C SER A 43 -12.89 4.73 -7.28
N ILE A 44 -12.76 3.48 -6.85
CA ILE A 44 -12.39 2.34 -7.69
C ILE A 44 -13.54 1.96 -8.66
N GLY A 45 -14.78 2.40 -8.38
CA GLY A 45 -15.94 2.17 -9.22
C GLY A 45 -16.36 0.68 -9.31
N PRO A 46 -17.46 0.37 -10.01
CA PRO A 46 -17.84 -1.01 -10.26
C PRO A 46 -16.83 -1.64 -11.23
N HIS A 47 -15.91 -2.45 -10.71
CA HIS A 47 -15.09 -3.31 -11.53
C HIS A 47 -15.94 -4.46 -12.08
N ILE A 48 -16.33 -4.33 -13.35
CA ILE A 48 -16.82 -5.46 -14.12
C ILE A 48 -15.59 -6.18 -14.65
N PHE A 49 -15.18 -7.23 -13.94
CA PHE A 49 -14.16 -8.13 -14.43
C PHE A 49 -14.80 -9.05 -15.47
N ASP A 50 -14.09 -9.27 -16.57
CA ASP A 50 -14.55 -10.21 -17.58
C ASP A 50 -14.52 -11.64 -16.99
N PRO A 51 -15.59 -12.44 -17.13
CA PRO A 51 -15.64 -13.81 -16.62
C PRO A 51 -14.47 -14.69 -17.11
N ASP A 52 -14.00 -14.50 -18.34
CA ASP A 52 -12.89 -15.26 -18.90
C ASP A 52 -11.56 -14.85 -18.27
N GLU A 53 -11.38 -13.57 -17.92
CA GLU A 53 -10.23 -13.08 -17.15
C GLU A 53 -10.23 -13.65 -15.73
N ILE A 54 -11.39 -13.68 -15.06
CA ILE A 54 -11.52 -14.28 -13.73
C ILE A 54 -11.11 -15.76 -13.77
N ASP A 55 -11.57 -16.50 -14.78
CA ASP A 55 -11.23 -17.92 -14.93
C ASP A 55 -9.76 -18.14 -15.30
N ALA A 56 -9.13 -17.20 -16.01
CA ALA A 56 -7.68 -17.21 -16.22
C ALA A 56 -6.93 -17.03 -14.89
N PHE A 57 -7.30 -16.03 -14.08
CA PHE A 57 -6.69 -15.81 -12.76
C PHE A 57 -6.91 -16.96 -11.78
N LYS A 58 -8.06 -17.65 -11.82
CA LYS A 58 -8.28 -18.87 -11.01
C LYS A 58 -7.29 -19.97 -11.34
N ARG A 59 -6.93 -20.12 -12.63
CA ARG A 59 -6.00 -21.16 -13.12
C ARG A 59 -4.54 -20.87 -12.80
N GLU A 60 -4.18 -19.59 -12.69
CA GLU A 60 -2.85 -19.17 -12.22
C GLU A 60 -2.64 -19.50 -10.72
N GLY A 61 -3.73 -19.73 -9.98
CA GLY A 61 -3.69 -19.98 -8.55
C GLY A 61 -3.44 -18.68 -7.76
N ARG A 62 -3.47 -18.78 -6.42
CA ARG A 62 -2.93 -17.72 -5.56
C ARG A 62 -1.57 -18.19 -5.06
N PRO A 63 -0.45 -17.52 -5.37
CA PRO A 63 0.80 -17.78 -4.68
C PRO A 63 0.66 -17.55 -3.17
#